data_AF-A0A0R2XL61-F1
#
_entry.id   AF-A0A0R2XL61-F1
#
_cell.length_a   1.000
_cell.length_b   1.000
_cell.length_c   1.000
_cell.angle_alpha   90.00
_cell.angle_beta   90.00
_cell.angle_gamma   90.00
#
_symmetry.space_group_name_H-M   'P 1'
#
loop_
_entity.id
_entity.type
_entity.pdbx_description
1 polymer ?
#
loop_
_entity_poly.entity_id
_entity_poly.type
_entity_poly.pdbx_seq_one_letter_code
_entity_poly.pdbx_strand_id
1 'polypeptide(L)'
;PDAVAVPLSERIALLRQLAQQKAEELGEQLEQAQSDYEQRWFAEREAFERALYASACTASEQLVSFADSETLAIVLAGLGDEGARMRPDRMHMLSIAELRRCASGAIAPSDISAVVYSY
;
A
#
# COMPACT_ATOMS: atom_id res chain seq x y z
N PRO A 1 -10.62 -38.58 -50.92
CA PRO A 1 -9.72 -37.69 -50.16
C PRO A 1 -9.90 -37.97 -48.67
N ASP A 2 -9.17 -38.96 -48.17
CA ASP A 2 -9.23 -39.39 -46.78
C ASP A 2 -8.71 -38.28 -45.87
N ALA A 3 -9.60 -37.73 -45.05
CA ALA A 3 -9.20 -36.91 -43.92
C ALA A 3 -8.45 -37.82 -42.96
N VAL A 4 -7.12 -37.73 -42.95
CA VAL A 4 -6.26 -38.42 -41.99
C VAL A 4 -6.74 -38.02 -40.60
N ALA A 5 -7.46 -38.93 -39.94
CA ALA A 5 -7.96 -38.71 -38.59
C ALA A 5 -6.74 -38.66 -37.66
N VAL A 6 -6.42 -37.46 -37.18
CA VAL A 6 -5.33 -37.25 -36.22
C VAL A 6 -5.57 -38.18 -35.03
N PRO A 7 -4.62 -39.06 -34.68
CA PRO A 7 -4.79 -40.02 -33.61
C PRO A 7 -5.07 -39.29 -32.29
N LEU A 8 -5.96 -39.86 -31.48
CA LEU A 8 -6.44 -39.27 -30.23
C LEU A 8 -5.28 -38.88 -29.28
N SER A 9 -4.19 -39.64 -29.31
CA SER A 9 -2.96 -39.36 -28.55
C SER A 9 -2.31 -38.03 -28.92
N GLU A 10 -2.23 -37.68 -30.20
CA GLU A 10 -1.69 -36.40 -30.67
C GLU A 10 -2.58 -35.23 -30.25
N ARG A 11 -3.90 -35.41 -30.31
CA ARG A 11 -4.86 -34.39 -29.83
C ARG A 11 -4.73 -34.14 -28.32
N ILE A 12 -4.54 -35.19 -27.52
CA ILE A 12 -4.31 -35.07 -26.07
C ILE A 12 -2.98 -34.38 -25.79
N ALA A 13 -1.91 -34.73 -26.53
CA ALA A 13 -0.61 -34.09 -26.37
C ALA A 13 -0.67 -32.58 -26.67
N LEU A 14 -1.34 -32.19 -27.76
CA LEU A 14 -1.56 -30.79 -28.12
C LEU A 14 -2.32 -30.03 -27.02
N LEU A 15 -3.41 -30.62 -26.49
CA LEU A 15 -4.19 -29.99 -25.42
C LEU A 15 -3.37 -29.81 -24.13
N ARG A 16 -2.51 -30.79 -23.79
CA ARG A 16 -1.60 -30.65 -22.64
C ARG A 16 -0.61 -29.53 -22.83
N GLN A 17 -0.04 -29.41 -24.02
CA GLN A 17 0.90 -28.34 -24.34
C GLN A 17 0.22 -26.96 -24.26
N LEU A 18 -0.99 -26.83 -24.82
CA LEU A 18 -1.77 -25.59 -24.74
C LEU A 18 -2.15 -25.24 -23.29
N ALA A 19 -2.54 -26.24 -22.49
CA ALA A 19 -2.85 -26.03 -21.08
C ALA A 19 -1.61 -25.59 -20.28
N GLN A 20 -0.45 -26.20 -20.54
CA GLN A 20 0.81 -25.83 -19.91
C GLN A 20 1.22 -24.40 -20.27
N GLN A 21 1.18 -24.06 -21.56
CA GLN A 21 1.50 -22.71 -22.03
C GLN A 21 0.56 -21.68 -21.42
N LYS A 22 -0.74 -21.99 -21.33
CA LYS A 22 -1.70 -21.07 -20.74
C LYS A 22 -1.50 -20.90 -19.24
N ALA A 23 -1.11 -21.96 -18.54
CA ALA A 23 -0.78 -21.90 -17.12
C ALA A 23 0.45 -21.00 -16.87
N GLU A 24 1.49 -21.11 -17.70
CA GLU A 24 2.68 -20.25 -17.64
C GLU A 24 2.33 -18.78 -17.90
N GLU A 25 1.58 -18.49 -18.97
CA GLU A 25 1.13 -17.14 -19.30
C GLU A 25 0.32 -16.50 -18.16
N LEU A 26 -0.60 -17.27 -17.55
CA LEU A 26 -1.39 -16.80 -16.41
C LEU A 26 -0.53 -16.60 -15.16
N GLY A 27 0.51 -17.42 -14.97
CA GLY A 27 1.49 -17.25 -13.90
C GLY A 27 2.22 -15.91 -14.02
N GLU A 28 2.77 -15.62 -15.19
CA GLU A 28 3.46 -14.35 -15.47
C GLU A 28 2.53 -13.14 -15.29
N GLN A 29 1.30 -13.22 -15.81
CA GLN A 29 0.30 -12.16 -15.64
C GLN A 29 -0.07 -11.92 -14.18
N LEU A 30 -0.19 -13.00 -13.40
CA LEU A 30 -0.45 -12.91 -11.97
C LEU A 30 0.71 -12.23 -11.26
N GLU A 31 1.96 -12.66 -11.48
CA GLU A 31 3.15 -12.06 -10.87
C GLU A 31 3.24 -10.55 -11.16
N GLN A 32 3.02 -10.16 -12.42
CA GLN A 32 3.00 -8.75 -12.79
C GLN A 32 1.89 -7.98 -12.07
N ALA A 33 0.66 -8.52 -12.08
CA ALA A 33 -0.47 -7.87 -11.41
C ALA A 33 -0.26 -7.74 -9.89
N GLN A 34 0.41 -8.72 -9.26
CA GLN A 34 0.75 -8.65 -7.84
C GLN A 34 1.77 -7.56 -7.56
N SER A 35 2.82 -7.44 -8.39
CA SER A 35 3.82 -6.38 -8.30
C SER A 35 3.19 -4.98 -8.48
N ASP A 36 2.37 -4.81 -9.51
CA ASP A 36 1.68 -3.54 -9.79
C ASP A 36 0.72 -3.14 -8.67
N TYR A 37 0.07 -4.12 -8.05
CA TYR A 37 -0.78 -3.87 -6.89
C TYR A 37 0.02 -3.40 -5.67
N GLU A 38 1.18 -4.01 -5.40
CA GLU A 38 2.04 -3.61 -4.28
C GLU A 38 2.61 -2.21 -4.47
N GLN A 39 3.09 -1.89 -5.67
CA GLN A 39 3.62 -0.56 -5.97
C GLN A 39 2.56 0.54 -5.82
N ARG A 40 1.35 0.30 -6.35
CA ARG A 40 0.23 1.25 -6.21
C ARG A 40 -0.14 1.45 -4.75
N TRP A 41 -0.18 0.37 -3.97
CA TRP A 41 -0.45 0.47 -2.55
C TRP A 41 0.56 1.37 -1.80
N PHE A 42 1.86 1.19 -2.04
CA PHE A 42 2.88 2.01 -1.39
C PHE A 42 2.72 3.49 -1.76
N ALA A 43 2.45 3.79 -3.04
CA ALA A 43 2.24 5.15 -3.50
C ALA A 43 0.98 5.79 -2.88
N GLU A 44 -0.13 5.05 -2.79
CA GLU A 44 -1.38 5.51 -2.17
C GLU A 44 -1.20 5.76 -0.68
N ARG A 45 -0.52 4.85 0.03
CA ARG A 45 -0.20 5.02 1.45
C ARG A 45 0.64 6.27 1.70
N GLU A 46 1.69 6.49 0.90
CA GLU A 46 2.53 7.69 1.02
C GLU A 46 1.76 8.99 0.72
N ALA A 47 0.86 8.97 -0.25
CA ALA A 47 -0.04 10.09 -0.51
C ALA A 47 -0.97 10.36 0.68
N PHE A 48 -1.54 9.31 1.26
CA PHE A 48 -2.38 9.38 2.45
C PHE A 48 -1.61 9.93 3.66
N GLU A 49 -0.42 9.40 3.97
CA GLU A 49 0.39 9.86 5.12
C GLU A 49 0.78 11.34 5.00
N ARG A 50 1.10 11.83 3.79
CA ARG A 50 1.33 13.27 3.56
C ARG A 50 0.09 14.12 3.81
N ALA A 51 -1.08 13.66 3.34
CA ALA A 51 -2.34 14.35 3.58
C ALA A 51 -2.73 14.33 5.06
N LEU A 52 -2.42 13.24 5.77
CA LEU A 52 -2.60 13.12 7.21
C LEU A 52 -1.79 14.17 7.96
N TYR A 53 -0.51 14.34 7.64
CA TYR A 53 0.34 15.32 8.31
C TYR A 53 -0.09 16.77 8.02
N ALA A 54 -0.50 17.05 6.78
CA ALA A 54 -1.09 18.34 6.44
C ALA A 54 -2.37 18.62 7.26
N SER A 55 -3.22 17.61 7.41
CA SER A 55 -4.46 17.72 8.20
C SER A 55 -4.16 17.92 9.69
N ALA A 56 -3.21 17.16 10.25
CA ALA A 56 -2.77 17.30 11.64
C ALA A 56 -2.17 18.68 11.92
N CYS A 57 -1.40 19.21 10.97
CA CYS A 57 -0.85 20.56 11.02
C CYS A 57 -1.96 21.61 11.13
N THR A 58 -2.96 21.59 10.24
CA THR A 58 -4.11 22.51 10.30
C THR A 58 -4.94 22.33 11.57
N ALA A 59 -5.15 21.09 12.02
CA ALA A 59 -5.93 20.81 13.22
C ALA A 59 -5.21 21.20 14.52
N SER A 60 -3.90 21.47 14.49
CA SER A 60 -3.11 21.73 15.69
C SER A 60 -3.53 22.99 16.45
N GLU A 61 -4.17 23.94 15.76
CA GLU A 61 -4.82 25.11 16.38
C GLU A 61 -5.90 24.73 17.40
N GLN A 62 -6.49 23.54 17.28
CA GLN A 62 -7.48 23.02 18.22
C GLN A 62 -6.84 22.32 19.43
N LEU A 63 -5.53 22.04 19.36
CA LEU A 63 -4.77 21.34 20.39
C LEU A 63 -4.12 22.30 21.41
N VAL A 64 -4.71 23.49 21.63
CA VAL A 64 -4.16 24.54 22.50
C VAL A 64 -3.98 24.12 23.96
N SER A 65 -4.76 23.14 24.44
CA SER A 65 -4.67 22.63 25.81
C SER A 65 -3.46 21.74 26.06
N PHE A 66 -2.81 21.25 25.00
CA PHE A 66 -1.67 20.34 25.11
C PHE A 66 -0.36 21.11 25.22
N ALA A 67 0.59 20.58 25.97
CA ALA A 67 1.94 21.14 26.07
C ALA A 67 2.76 20.82 24.81
N ASP A 68 3.72 21.69 24.49
CA ASP A 68 4.64 21.46 23.35
C ASP A 68 5.46 20.17 23.49
N SER A 69 5.68 19.70 24.73
CA SER A 69 6.37 18.44 25.03
C SER A 69 5.52 17.19 24.80
N GLU A 70 4.22 17.33 24.56
CA GLU A 70 3.33 16.20 24.31
C GLU A 70 3.37 15.75 22.84
N THR A 71 2.85 14.54 22.63
CA THR A 71 2.87 13.86 21.33
C THR A 71 1.45 13.41 20.97
N LEU A 72 1.05 13.69 19.74
CA LEU A 72 -0.14 13.13 19.12
C LEU A 72 0.22 11.79 18.47
N ALA A 73 -0.39 10.69 18.94
CA ALA A 73 -0.27 9.39 18.33
C ALA A 73 -1.47 9.13 17.41
N ILE A 74 -1.22 8.80 16.15
CA ILE A 74 -2.23 8.41 15.17
C ILE A 74 -1.97 6.96 14.77
N VAL A 75 -2.97 6.10 14.95
CA VAL A 75 -2.90 4.68 14.59
C VAL A 75 -3.69 4.45 13.31
N LEU A 76 -3.01 3.97 12.29
CA LEU A 76 -3.58 3.50 11.04
C LEU A 76 -3.72 1.99 11.15
N ALA A 77 -4.94 1.53 11.39
CA ALA A 77 -5.28 0.13 11.52
C ALA A 77 -5.98 -0.40 10.26
N GLY A 78 -5.85 -1.70 9.99
CA GLY A 78 -6.54 -2.33 8.87
C GLY A 78 -6.00 -1.89 7.51
N LEU A 79 -4.68 -1.71 7.43
CA LEU A 79 -3.97 -1.29 6.21
C LEU A 79 -3.89 -2.38 5.14
N GLY A 80 -4.50 -3.54 5.35
CA GLY A 80 -4.52 -4.64 4.39
C GLY A 80 -5.91 -5.24 4.23
N ASP A 81 -6.01 -6.12 3.26
CA ASP A 81 -7.11 -7.02 3.03
C ASP A 81 -6.98 -8.26 3.95
N GLU A 82 -8.11 -8.83 4.41
CA GLU A 82 -8.18 -10.03 5.28
C GLU A 82 -7.60 -11.33 4.63
N GLY A 83 -6.86 -11.20 3.53
CA GLY A 83 -6.22 -12.28 2.79
C GLY A 83 -4.74 -12.47 3.11
N ALA A 84 -4.00 -13.08 2.19
CA ALA A 84 -2.61 -13.51 2.38
C ALA A 84 -1.58 -12.37 2.59
N ARG A 85 -1.97 -11.10 2.45
CA ARG A 85 -1.06 -9.94 2.54
C ARG A 85 -1.47 -9.04 3.70
N MET A 86 -1.39 -9.60 4.91
CA MET A 86 -1.53 -8.82 6.13
C MET A 86 -0.50 -7.67 6.12
N ARG A 87 -0.99 -6.44 6.14
CA ARG A 87 -0.15 -5.24 6.21
C ARG A 87 -0.18 -4.74 7.64
N PRO A 88 1.00 -4.51 8.26
CA PRO A 88 1.07 -4.14 9.66
C PRO A 88 0.37 -2.80 9.89
N ASP A 89 -0.24 -2.67 11.06
CA ASP A 89 -0.78 -1.41 11.52
C ASP A 89 0.37 -0.42 11.70
N ARG A 90 0.12 0.87 11.47
CA ARG A 90 1.14 1.92 11.57
C ARG A 90 0.79 2.92 12.63
N MET A 91 1.74 3.19 13.53
CA MET A 91 1.61 4.22 14.54
C MET A 91 2.52 5.38 14.19
N HIS A 92 1.93 6.56 14.02
CA HIS A 92 2.62 7.82 13.75
C HIS A 92 2.63 8.67 15.01
N MET A 93 3.81 9.00 15.50
CA MET A 93 3.99 9.90 16.64
C MET A 93 4.44 11.27 16.16
N LEU A 94 3.61 12.29 16.39
CA LEU A 94 3.81 13.67 15.95
C LEU A 94 3.96 14.59 17.17
N SER A 95 5.03 15.38 17.22
CA SER A 95 5.21 16.37 18.30
C SER A 95 4.20 17.52 18.17
N ILE A 96 3.57 17.90 19.29
CA ILE A 96 2.68 19.06 19.31
C ILE A 96 3.43 20.35 18.95
N ALA A 97 4.69 20.50 19.38
CA ALA A 97 5.53 21.65 19.03
C ALA A 97 5.73 21.79 17.51
N GLU A 98 6.02 20.69 16.82
CA GLU A 98 6.19 20.70 15.36
C GLU A 98 4.89 20.98 14.63
N LEU A 99 3.78 20.39 15.08
CA LEU A 99 2.46 20.66 14.50
C LEU A 99 2.09 22.15 14.59
N ARG A 100 2.39 22.81 15.71
CA ARG A 100 2.19 24.26 15.88
C ARG A 100 3.10 25.10 15.00
N ARG A 101 4.38 24.72 14.89
CA ARG A 101 5.31 25.35 13.93
C ARG A 101 4.84 25.20 12.49
N CYS A 102 4.21 24.07 12.17
CA CYS A 102 3.62 23.88 10.86
C CYS A 102 2.40 24.79 10.66
N ALA A 103 1.49 24.87 11.64
CA ALA A 103 0.31 25.75 11.55
C ALA A 103 0.66 27.23 11.38
N SER A 104 1.74 27.69 12.03
CA SER A 104 2.24 29.06 11.86
C SER A 104 3.02 29.29 10.56
N GLY A 105 3.20 28.26 9.75
CA GLY A 105 3.96 28.31 8.49
C GLY A 105 5.49 28.32 8.68
N ALA A 106 5.99 28.04 9.87
CA ALA A 106 7.43 28.00 10.16
C ALA A 106 8.11 26.73 9.61
N ILE A 107 7.36 25.66 9.36
CA ILE A 107 7.80 24.45 8.65
C ILE A 107 6.69 23.97 7.71
N ALA A 108 7.03 23.23 6.66
CA ALA A 108 6.03 22.57 5.83
C ALA A 108 5.53 21.28 6.50
N PRO A 109 4.32 20.78 6.15
CA PRO A 109 3.84 19.49 6.64
C PRO A 109 4.77 18.31 6.32
N SER A 110 5.51 18.39 5.21
CA SER A 110 6.52 17.41 4.81
C SER A 110 7.73 17.34 5.74
N ASP A 111 7.93 18.39 6.55
CA ASP A 111 9.12 18.54 7.39
C ASP A 111 8.86 18.07 8.84
N ILE A 112 7.64 17.63 9.15
CA ILE A 112 7.28 17.08 10.47
C ILE A 112 8.02 15.76 10.67
N SER A 113 8.83 15.67 11.75
CA SER A 113 9.62 14.50 12.05
C SER A 113 8.81 13.42 12.79
N ALA A 114 7.92 12.76 12.04
CA ALA A 114 7.12 11.67 12.57
C ALA A 114 7.98 10.42 12.88
N VAL A 115 7.87 9.89 14.09
CA VAL A 115 8.37 8.53 14.39
C VAL A 115 7.29 7.53 14.01
N VAL A 116 7.62 6.58 13.13
CA VAL A 116 6.66 5.61 12.60
C VAL A 116 7.03 4.19 13.01
N TYR A 117 6.08 3.50 13.65
CA TYR A 117 6.20 2.08 13.98
C TYR A 117 5.26 1.26 13.09
N SER A 118 5.65 0.03 12.79
CA SER A 118 4.81 -0.95 12.11
C SER A 118 4.67 -2.17 13.01
N TYR A 119 3.44 -2.57 13.31
CA TYR A 119 3.09 -3.67 14.23
C TYR A 119 2.29 -4.76 13.52
#